data_AF-A0A6P0YIW2-F1
#
_entry.id   AF-A0A6P0YIW2-F1
#
_cell.length_a   1.000
_cell.length_b   1.000
_cell.length_c   1.000
_cell.angle_alpha   90.00
_cell.angle_beta   90.00
_cell.angle_gamma   90.00
#
_symmetry.space_group_name_H-M   'P 1'
#
loop_
_entity.id
_entity.type
_entity.pdbx_description
1 polymer ?
#
loop_
_entity_poly.entity_id
_entity_poly.type
_entity_poly.pdbx_seq_one_letter_code
_entity_poly.pdbx_strand_id
1 'polypeptide(L)' 'MKRTILIHHHIFKNAGTSLQYALKKYFGDKYCECELPSSQMVTKDYLEKFILENPQALAISGHHICLPIPQ' A
#
# COMPACT_ATOMS: atom_id res chain seq x y z
N MET A 1 -16.50 13.19 1.55
CA MET A 1 -15.58 13.26 0.37
C MET A 1 -15.14 11.86 0.00
N LYS A 2 -15.18 11.49 -1.29
CA LYS A 2 -14.57 10.25 -1.80
C LYS A 2 -13.16 10.58 -2.27
N ARG A 3 -12.16 9.78 -1.89
CA ARG A 3 -10.78 9.91 -2.36
C ARG A 3 -10.30 8.55 -2.87
N THR A 4 -9.60 8.57 -4.00
CA THR A 4 -9.03 7.36 -4.62
C THR A 4 -7.63 7.13 -4.04
N ILE A 5 -7.34 5.88 -3.67
CA ILE A 5 -6.04 5.47 -3.12
C ILE A 5 -5.49 4.37 -4.03
N LEU A 6 -4.25 4.54 -4.48
CA LEU A 6 -3.54 3.50 -5.21
C LEU A 6 -2.93 2.51 -4.22
N ILE A 7 -3.28 1.23 -4.34
CA ILE A 7 -2.70 0.16 -3.52
C ILE A 7 -1.77 -0.68 -4.39
N HIS A 8 -0.49 -0.74 -4.01
CA HIS A 8 0.56 -1.47 -4.71
C HIS A 8 1.00 -2.67 -3.86
N HIS A 9 0.61 -3.88 -4.29
CA HIS A 9 0.98 -5.12 -3.64
C HIS A 9 2.27 -5.70 -4.25
N HIS A 10 3.29 -5.95 -3.42
CA HIS A 10 4.53 -6.56 -3.89
C HIS A 10 4.42 -8.09 -3.88
N ILE A 11 4.24 -8.70 -5.06
CA ILE A 11 4.26 -10.18 -5.20
C ILE A 11 5.69 -10.73 -5.11
N PHE A 12 6.69 -9.96 -5.58
CA PHE A 12 8.11 -10.34 -5.53
C PHE A 12 8.97 -9.20 -4.96
N LYS A 13 9.86 -9.55 -4.03
CA LYS A 13 10.77 -8.60 -3.33
C LYS A 13 11.63 -7.74 -4.26
N ASN A 14 12.00 -8.25 -5.44
CA ASN A 14 12.93 -7.58 -6.35
C ASN A 14 12.27 -6.99 -7.61
N ALA A 15 10.98 -7.27 -7.87
CA ALA A 15 10.29 -6.80 -9.08
C ALA A 15 9.44 -5.54 -8.84
N GLY A 16 9.13 -5.21 -7.58
CA GLY A 16 8.31 -4.05 -7.20
C GLY A 16 9.08 -2.74 -7.00
N THR A 17 10.41 -2.76 -6.93
CA THR A 17 11.26 -1.63 -6.50
C THR A 17 11.21 -0.43 -7.45
N SER A 18 11.16 -0.64 -8.76
CA SER A 18 11.08 0.48 -9.74
C SER A 18 9.75 1.22 -9.66
N LEU A 19 8.63 0.48 -9.52
CA LEU A 19 7.31 1.08 -9.37
C LEU A 19 7.16 1.75 -8.01
N GLN A 20 7.62 1.10 -6.94
CA GLN A 20 7.67 1.68 -5.59
C GLN A 20 8.45 3.00 -5.59
N TYR A 21 9.62 3.02 -6.23
CA TYR A 21 10.44 4.24 -6.37
C TYR A 21 9.68 5.34 -7.11
N ALA A 22 9.02 5.00 -8.24
CA ALA A 22 8.23 5.97 -9.00
C ALA A 22 7.05 6.53 -8.18
N LEU A 23 6.32 5.67 -7.46
CA LEU A 23 5.22 6.07 -6.58
C LEU A 23 5.71 6.99 -5.45
N LYS A 24 6.80 6.62 -4.78
CA LYS A 24 7.41 7.43 -3.72
C LYS A 24 7.85 8.80 -4.24
N LYS A 25 8.48 8.84 -5.43
CA LYS A 25 8.91 10.10 -6.06
C LYS A 25 7.73 10.99 -6.47
N TYR A 26 6.65 10.41 -6.98
CA TYR A 26 5.49 11.17 -7.46
C TYR A 26 4.60 11.68 -6.33
N PHE A 27 4.33 10.84 -5.33
CA PHE A 27 3.40 11.16 -4.24
C PHE A 27 4.06 11.82 -3.02
N GLY A 28 5.39 11.72 -2.87
CA GLY A 28 6.12 12.37 -1.77
C GLY A 28 5.55 12.00 -0.40
N ASP A 29 5.20 13.01 0.40
CA ASP A 29 4.63 12.82 1.74
C ASP A 29 3.25 12.15 1.77
N LYS A 30 2.61 11.99 0.60
CA LYS A 30 1.33 11.28 0.42
C LYS A 30 1.52 9.80 0.09
N TYR A 31 2.77 9.33 0.01
CA TYR A 31 3.10 7.92 -0.15
C TYR A 31 3.35 7.29 1.21
N CYS A 32 2.75 6.12 1.46
CA CYS A 32 2.92 5.36 2.70
C CYS A 32 3.32 3.90 2.42
N GLU A 33 4.07 3.31 3.35
CA GLU A 33 4.41 1.89 3.34
C GLU A 33 3.65 1.20 4.47
N CYS A 34 2.85 0.21 4.10
CA CYS A 34 2.04 -0.59 5.02
C CYS A 34 2.70 -1.96 5.15
N GLU A 35 3.61 -2.05 6.11
CA GLU A 35 4.43 -3.23 6.37
C GLU A 35 4.01 -3.91 7.66
N LEU A 36 3.77 -5.21 7.59
CA LEU A 36 3.62 -6.08 8.74
C LEU A 36 4.85 -6.99 8.86
N PRO A 37 5.16 -7.51 10.06
CA PRO A 37 6.14 -8.57 10.23
C PRO A 37 5.92 -9.71 9.23
N SER A 38 7.00 -10.33 8.77
CA SER A 38 7.01 -11.25 7.61
C SER A 38 6.10 -12.49 7.71
N SER A 39 5.49 -12.74 8.86
CA SER A 39 4.55 -13.84 9.11
C SER A 39 3.08 -13.43 9.03
N GLN A 40 2.77 -12.16 8.77
CA GLN A 40 1.40 -11.64 8.82
C GLN A 40 0.94 -11.02 7.50
N MET A 41 -0.29 -11.37 7.11
CA MET A 41 -0.97 -10.78 5.97
C MET A 41 -1.66 -9.47 6.38
N VAL A 42 -1.56 -8.45 5.53
CA VAL A 42 -2.35 -7.23 5.68
C VAL A 42 -3.78 -7.55 5.26
N THR A 43 -4.66 -7.67 6.25
CA THR A 43 -6.09 -7.87 6.05
C THR A 43 -6.76 -6.58 5.58
N LYS A 44 -7.98 -6.72 5.04
CA LYS A 44 -8.81 -5.57 4.67
C LYS A 44 -9.01 -4.61 5.85
N ASP A 45 -9.37 -5.13 7.02
CA ASP A 45 -9.63 -4.31 8.21
C ASP A 45 -8.39 -3.55 8.68
N TYR A 46 -7.21 -4.20 8.59
CA TYR A 46 -5.95 -3.54 8.89
C TYR A 46 -5.66 -2.41 7.91
N LEU A 47 -5.86 -2.65 6.61
CA LEU A 47 -5.66 -1.64 5.58
C LEU A 47 -6.63 -0.47 5.74
N GLU A 48 -7.90 -0.73 6.07
CA GLU A 48 -8.89 0.31 6.35
C GLU A 48 -8.48 1.16 7.55
N LYS A 49 -8.03 0.54 8.63
CA LYS A 49 -7.51 1.26 9.81
C LYS A 49 -6.29 2.11 9.44
N PHE A 50 -5.35 1.56 8.69
CA PHE A 50 -4.17 2.29 8.23
C PHE A 50 -4.54 3.51 7.36
N ILE A 51 -5.55 3.38 6.49
CA ILE A 51 -6.06 4.46 5.64
C ILE A 51 -6.71 5.58 6.48
N LEU A 52 -7.39 5.23 7.58
CA LEU A 52 -8.00 6.19 8.49
C LEU A 52 -6.95 6.95 9.32
N GLU A 53 -5.89 6.27 9.75
CA GLU A 53 -4.78 6.85 10.49
C GLU A 53 -3.87 7.73 9.61
N ASN A 54 -3.89 7.51 8.29
CA ASN A 54 -3.11 8.27 7.31
C ASN A 54 -4.03 8.99 6.29
N PRO A 55 -4.75 10.05 6.72
CA PRO A 55 -5.74 10.71 5.86
C PRO A 55 -5.15 11.36 4.60
N GLN A 56 -3.86 11.69 4.62
CA GLN A 56 -3.09 12.26 3.50
C GLN A 56 -2.64 11.23 2.46
N ALA A 57 -2.68 9.94 2.78
CA ALA A 57 -2.12 8.88 1.94
C ALA A 57 -2.88 8.74 0.61
N LEU A 58 -2.22 8.90 -0.53
CA LEU A 58 -2.78 8.69 -1.87
C LEU A 58 -2.21 7.45 -2.58
N ALA A 59 -1.06 6.95 -2.11
CA ALA A 59 -0.47 5.71 -2.57
C ALA A 59 0.06 4.91 -1.38
N ILE A 60 -0.25 3.62 -1.34
CA ILE A 60 0.17 2.70 -0.28
C ILE A 60 0.83 1.49 -0.94
N SER A 61 2.06 1.17 -0.53
CA SER A 61 2.72 -0.10 -0.92
C SER A 61 2.83 -1.04 0.27
N GLY A 62 2.84 -2.35 0.02
CA GLY A 62 3.09 -3.34 1.08
C GLY A 62 3.32 -4.77 0.57
N HIS A 63 4.19 -5.50 1.26
CA HIS A 63 4.60 -6.86 0.87
C HIS A 63 3.55 -7.95 1.10
N HIS A 64 2.60 -7.75 2.02
CA HIS A 64 1.59 -8.76 2.34
C HIS A 64 0.15 -8.25 2.19
N ILE A 65 -0.05 -7.21 1.37
CA ILE A 65 -1.40 -6.68 1.09
C ILE A 65 -2.23 -7.72 0.34
N CYS A 66 -3.14 -8.37 1.06
CA CYS A 66 -4.07 -9.29 0.46
C CYS A 66 -5.23 -8.49 -0.14
N LEU A 67 -5.04 -8.03 -1.37
CA LEU A 67 -6.14 -7.46 -2.14
C LEU A 67 -7.16 -8.56 -2.45
N PRO A 68 -8.47 -8.26 -2.49
CA PRO A 68 -9.42 -9.19 -3.09
C PRO A 68 -8.94 -9.51 -4.51
N ILE A 69 -9.13 -10.75 -4.93
CA ILE A 69 -8.84 -11.18 -6.30
C ILE A 69 -9.60 -10.20 -7.22
N PRO A 70 -8.92 -9.56 -8.20
CA PRO A 70 -9.61 -8.72 -9.17
C PRO A 70 -10.78 -9.52 -9.78
N GLN A 71 -11.98 -8.94 -9.80
CA GLN A 71 -13.11 -9.47 -10.57
C GLN A 71 -12.99 -9.04 -12.03
#